data_AF-H1KNT5-F1
#
_entry.id   AF-H1KNT5-F1
#
_cell.length_a   1.000
_cell.length_b   1.000
_cell.length_c   1.000
_cell.angle_alpha   90.00
_cell.angle_beta   90.00
_cell.angle_gamma   90.00
#
_symmetry.space_group_name_H-M   'P 1'
#
loop_
_entity.id
_entity.type
_entity.pdbx_description
1 polymer ?
#
loop_
_entity_poly.entity_id
_entity_poly.type
_entity_poly.pdbx_seq_one_letter_code
_entity_poly.pdbx_strand_id
1 'polypeptide(L)'
;MTCPTYPVFPTFADDDLPRCVLEPHPTPEEAEAAQAAHRARRAEEDRRRNAPVVNAARAAAEESLRTQRWAWTLRANVEHAEAYLARGEYLSLDGAKRLRELTKAADRVVARALQAATVPFEPEIARASDSSVRAAAREGVAFMTRLDTDWSQHRNREGWGRATTVMGHVLDTLGELTVSQASHALRVLRTHRRQLPADLAARLFDGAPEASR
;
A
#
# COMPACT_ATOMS: atom_id res chain seq x y z
N MET A 1 89.63 2.02 -25.51
CA MET A 1 88.59 2.35 -24.51
C MET A 1 87.84 3.57 -25.02
N THR A 2 86.68 3.35 -25.63
CA THR A 2 85.83 4.40 -26.20
C THR A 2 84.57 4.46 -25.34
N CYS A 3 84.34 5.57 -24.65
CA CYS A 3 83.12 5.76 -23.86
C CYS A 3 81.91 5.89 -24.79
N PRO A 4 80.78 5.24 -24.48
CA PRO A 4 79.56 5.41 -25.26
C PRO A 4 78.96 6.80 -25.01
N THR A 5 78.73 7.53 -26.08
CA THR A 5 78.00 8.80 -26.08
C THR A 5 76.53 8.51 -25.76
N TYR A 6 76.06 8.96 -24.59
CA TYR A 6 74.64 8.86 -24.24
C TYR A 6 73.82 9.83 -25.10
N PRO A 7 72.61 9.44 -25.56
CA PRO A 7 71.72 10.37 -26.23
C PRO A 7 71.32 11.49 -25.28
N VAL A 8 71.36 12.73 -25.79
CA VAL A 8 70.87 13.93 -25.10
C VAL A 8 69.36 13.77 -24.92
N PHE A 9 68.89 13.73 -23.67
CA PHE A 9 67.45 13.75 -23.37
C PHE A 9 66.84 15.06 -23.89
N PRO A 10 65.65 15.03 -24.52
CA PRO A 10 64.97 16.25 -24.93
C PRO A 10 64.69 17.12 -23.70
N THR A 11 65.18 18.36 -23.72
CA THR A 11 64.82 19.38 -22.74
C THR A 11 63.36 19.73 -22.97
N PHE A 12 62.46 19.22 -22.12
CA PHE A 12 61.07 19.68 -22.08
C PHE A 12 61.09 21.18 -21.77
N ALA A 13 60.48 21.99 -22.63
CA ALA A 13 60.25 23.40 -22.31
C ALA A 13 59.26 23.47 -21.13
N ASP A 14 59.37 24.48 -20.27
CA ASP A 14 58.44 24.65 -19.14
C ASP A 14 56.96 24.73 -19.57
N ASP A 15 56.71 25.11 -20.84
CA ASP A 15 55.38 25.14 -21.47
C ASP A 15 54.79 23.73 -21.77
N ASP A 16 55.60 22.67 -21.72
CA ASP A 16 55.16 21.28 -21.90
C ASP A 16 54.83 20.57 -20.57
N LEU A 17 54.98 21.27 -19.43
CA LEU A 17 54.58 20.70 -18.15
C LEU A 17 53.05 20.61 -18.08
N PRO A 18 52.49 19.42 -17.81
CA PRO A 18 51.04 19.28 -17.70
C PRO A 18 50.53 20.22 -16.61
N ARG A 19 49.40 20.89 -16.84
CA ARG A 19 48.81 21.91 -15.94
C ARG A 19 48.79 21.52 -14.46
N CYS A 20 48.70 20.23 -14.16
CA CYS A 20 48.76 19.69 -12.80
C CYS A 20 50.10 19.91 -12.06
N VAL A 21 51.16 20.31 -12.77
CA VAL A 21 52.49 20.65 -12.22
C VAL A 21 52.63 22.15 -11.96
N LEU A 22 51.87 22.98 -12.68
CA LEU A 22 51.96 24.45 -12.62
C LEU A 22 50.89 25.07 -11.71
N GLU A 23 49.78 24.38 -11.46
CA GLU A 23 48.73 24.84 -10.56
C GLU A 23 49.00 24.38 -9.11
N PRO A 24 48.81 25.26 -8.10
CA PRO A 24 48.91 24.87 -6.70
C PRO A 24 47.96 23.71 -6.41
N HIS A 25 48.46 22.64 -5.79
CA HIS A 25 47.59 21.56 -5.33
C HIS A 25 46.56 22.10 -4.34
N PRO A 26 45.27 21.73 -4.49
CA PRO A 26 44.26 22.16 -3.54
C PRO A 26 44.66 21.69 -2.14
N THR A 27 44.47 22.57 -1.16
CA THR A 27 44.64 22.20 0.24
C THR A 27 43.65 21.07 0.60
N PRO A 28 43.95 20.24 1.62
CA PRO A 28 43.01 19.20 2.07
C PRO A 28 41.60 19.74 2.35
N GLU A 29 41.49 20.95 2.92
CA GLU A 29 40.21 21.63 3.19
C GLU A 29 39.46 21.98 1.90
N GLU A 30 40.15 22.51 0.89
CA GLU A 30 39.55 22.81 -0.42
C GLU A 30 39.11 21.55 -1.16
N ALA A 31 39.89 20.47 -1.06
CA ALA A 31 39.55 19.18 -1.63
C ALA A 31 38.30 18.58 -0.94
N GLU A 32 38.21 18.65 0.39
CA GLU A 32 37.05 18.20 1.15
C GLU A 32 35.79 19.02 0.83
N ALA A 33 35.92 20.35 0.75
CA ALA A 33 34.84 21.25 0.37
C ALA A 33 34.33 20.97 -1.06
N ALA A 34 35.24 20.77 -2.03
CA ALA A 34 34.89 20.43 -3.40
C ALA A 34 34.19 19.08 -3.50
N GLN A 35 34.65 18.07 -2.74
CA GLN A 35 33.98 16.77 -2.67
C GLN A 35 32.61 16.87 -2.01
N ALA A 36 32.45 17.63 -0.92
CA ALA A 36 31.17 17.85 -0.26
C ALA A 36 30.17 18.54 -1.20
N ALA A 37 30.61 19.57 -1.93
CA ALA A 37 29.80 20.25 -2.93
C ALA A 37 29.40 19.31 -4.08
N HIS A 38 30.31 18.46 -4.56
CA HIS A 38 30.00 17.45 -5.57
C HIS A 38 28.97 16.43 -5.05
N ARG A 39 29.14 15.90 -3.84
CA ARG A 39 28.17 14.99 -3.20
C ARG A 39 26.79 15.64 -3.04
N ALA A 40 26.74 16.91 -2.62
CA ALA A 40 25.49 17.65 -2.47
C ALA A 40 24.76 17.84 -3.81
N ARG A 41 25.49 18.21 -4.88
CA ARG A 41 24.92 18.33 -6.24
C ARG A 41 24.35 17.01 -6.75
N ARG A 42 25.10 15.91 -6.60
CA ARG A 42 24.65 14.57 -6.99
C ARG A 42 23.42 14.13 -6.20
N ALA A 43 23.38 14.41 -4.91
CA ALA A 43 22.22 14.11 -4.07
C ALA A 43 20.96 14.91 -4.47
N GLU A 44 21.11 16.18 -4.85
CA GLU A 44 20.00 17.00 -5.37
C GLU A 44 19.53 16.47 -6.75
N GLU A 45 20.45 16.18 -7.67
CA GLU A 45 20.11 15.58 -8.97
C GLU A 45 19.37 14.25 -8.81
N ASP A 46 19.85 13.38 -7.92
CA ASP A 46 19.22 12.10 -7.62
C ASP A 46 17.85 12.29 -6.98
N ARG A 47 17.68 13.27 -6.08
CA ARG A 47 16.36 13.62 -5.52
C ARG A 47 15.41 14.07 -6.61
N ARG A 48 15.82 15.00 -7.47
CA ARG A 48 15.00 15.49 -8.60
C ARG A 48 14.62 14.37 -9.55
N ARG A 49 15.57 13.51 -9.93
CA ARG A 49 15.33 12.36 -10.82
C ARG A 49 14.35 11.37 -10.22
N ASN A 50 14.43 11.13 -8.91
CA ASN A 50 13.60 10.14 -8.22
C ASN A 50 12.26 10.70 -7.71
N ALA A 51 12.09 12.02 -7.65
CA ALA A 51 10.90 12.69 -7.12
C ALA A 51 9.58 12.16 -7.72
N PRO A 52 9.44 11.93 -9.04
CA PRO A 52 8.20 11.38 -9.60
C PRO A 52 7.82 10.01 -9.03
N VAL A 53 8.81 9.13 -8.85
CA VAL A 53 8.61 7.77 -8.31
C VAL A 53 8.22 7.83 -6.84
N VAL A 54 8.89 8.67 -6.07
CA VAL A 54 8.61 8.88 -4.65
C VAL A 54 7.20 9.45 -4.46
N ASN A 55 6.85 10.49 -5.22
CA ASN A 55 5.54 11.14 -5.14
C ASN A 55 4.41 10.19 -5.54
N ALA A 56 4.59 9.39 -6.61
CA ALA A 56 3.60 8.41 -7.02
C ALA A 56 3.38 7.32 -5.95
N ALA A 57 4.46 6.84 -5.32
CA ALA A 57 4.36 5.85 -4.24
C ALA A 57 3.63 6.42 -3.02
N ARG A 58 3.92 7.67 -2.65
CA ARG A 58 3.24 8.37 -1.56
C ARG A 58 1.75 8.55 -1.84
N ALA A 59 1.40 9.12 -2.99
CA ALA A 59 0.01 9.35 -3.37
C ALA A 59 -0.82 8.05 -3.40
N ALA A 60 -0.25 6.96 -3.94
CA ALA A 60 -0.91 5.66 -3.94
C ALA A 60 -1.13 5.09 -2.54
N ALA A 61 -0.15 5.23 -1.64
CA ALA A 61 -0.29 4.78 -0.26
C ALA A 61 -1.28 5.64 0.54
N GLU A 62 -1.24 6.96 0.39
CA GLU A 62 -2.19 7.91 0.99
C GLU A 62 -3.62 7.56 0.56
N GLU A 63 -3.84 7.34 -0.74
CA GLU A 63 -5.15 6.97 -1.28
C GLU A 63 -5.65 5.61 -0.76
N SER A 64 -4.77 4.61 -0.74
CA SER A 64 -5.10 3.28 -0.23
C SER A 64 -5.44 3.31 1.27
N LEU A 65 -4.66 4.03 2.08
CA LEU A 65 -4.95 4.18 3.51
C LEU A 65 -6.22 4.99 3.78
N ARG A 66 -6.58 5.92 2.90
CA ARG A 66 -7.79 6.73 3.03
C ARG A 66 -9.05 5.92 2.69
N THR A 67 -9.00 5.11 1.64
CA THR A 67 -10.19 4.43 1.09
C THR A 67 -10.34 2.98 1.53
N GLN A 68 -9.22 2.31 1.81
CA GLN A 68 -9.15 0.86 1.98
C GLN A 68 -8.26 0.46 3.18
N ARG A 69 -8.25 1.27 4.25
CA ARG A 69 -7.46 0.98 5.46
C ARG A 69 -7.70 -0.42 6.02
N TRP A 70 -8.94 -0.90 5.95
CA TRP A 70 -9.34 -2.25 6.36
C TRP A 70 -8.60 -3.38 5.60
N ALA A 71 -8.06 -3.12 4.41
CA ALA A 71 -7.26 -4.10 3.66
C ALA A 71 -5.84 -4.26 4.23
N TRP A 72 -5.39 -3.32 5.06
CA TRP A 72 -4.09 -3.34 5.73
C TRP A 72 -4.16 -4.20 6.99
N THR A 73 -4.28 -5.51 6.79
CA THR A 73 -4.61 -6.52 7.82
C THR A 73 -3.70 -6.55 9.06
N LEU A 74 -2.48 -5.98 8.97
CA LEU A 74 -1.55 -5.88 10.08
C LEU A 74 -1.35 -4.41 10.46
N ARG A 75 -1.61 -4.09 11.73
CA ARG A 75 -1.34 -2.77 12.30
C ARG A 75 0.08 -2.27 12.01
N ALA A 76 1.08 -3.14 12.14
CA ALA A 76 2.47 -2.79 11.86
C ALA A 76 2.70 -2.31 10.42
N ASN A 77 1.96 -2.83 9.44
CA ASN A 77 2.08 -2.36 8.05
C ASN A 77 1.55 -0.94 7.88
N VAL A 78 0.47 -0.61 8.59
CA VAL A 78 -0.10 0.74 8.63
C VAL A 78 0.88 1.71 9.29
N GLU A 79 1.41 1.34 10.45
CA GLU A 79 2.40 2.15 11.19
C GLU A 79 3.67 2.38 10.35
N HIS A 80 4.16 1.35 9.65
CA HIS A 80 5.29 1.50 8.73
C HIS A 80 4.97 2.42 7.55
N ALA A 81 3.79 2.32 6.96
CA ALA A 81 3.38 3.19 5.86
C ALA A 81 3.27 4.65 6.31
N GLU A 82 2.63 4.91 7.46
CA GLU A 82 2.55 6.23 8.07
C GLU A 82 3.93 6.80 8.39
N ALA A 83 4.85 5.97 8.92
CA ALA A 83 6.22 6.38 9.18
C ALA A 83 7.00 6.73 7.90
N TYR A 84 6.74 6.06 6.77
CA TYR A 84 7.30 6.45 5.48
C TYR A 84 6.67 7.74 4.94
N LEU A 85 5.36 7.90 5.06
CA LEU A 85 4.64 9.10 4.61
C LEU A 85 5.06 10.35 5.40
N ALA A 86 5.30 10.21 6.70
CA ALA A 86 5.78 11.30 7.56
C ALA A 86 7.15 11.86 7.14
N ARG A 87 7.95 11.11 6.37
CA ARG A 87 9.23 11.60 5.84
C ARG A 87 9.06 12.61 4.69
N GLY A 88 7.88 12.68 4.08
CA GLY A 88 7.55 13.66 3.04
C GLY A 88 8.54 13.66 1.88
N GLU A 89 9.11 14.82 1.58
CA GLU A 89 10.12 15.03 0.52
C GLU A 89 11.46 14.36 0.80
N TYR A 90 11.75 14.01 2.06
CA TYR A 90 12.97 13.31 2.47
C TYR A 90 12.86 11.78 2.35
N LEU A 91 11.75 11.26 1.82
CA LEU A 91 11.59 9.83 1.60
C LEU A 91 12.58 9.35 0.52
N SER A 92 13.47 8.43 0.89
CA SER A 92 14.42 7.84 -0.03
C SER A 92 13.73 6.96 -1.08
N LEU A 93 14.40 6.72 -2.21
CA LEU A 93 13.91 5.83 -3.25
C LEU A 93 13.64 4.40 -2.74
N ASP A 94 14.49 3.88 -1.85
CA ASP A 94 14.26 2.57 -1.23
C ASP A 94 13.02 2.59 -0.32
N GLY A 95 12.85 3.64 0.48
CA GLY A 95 11.64 3.84 1.27
C GLY A 95 10.38 3.90 0.42
N ALA A 96 10.41 4.59 -0.73
CA ALA A 96 9.31 4.63 -1.67
C ALA A 96 9.01 3.24 -2.29
N LYS A 97 10.04 2.44 -2.59
CA LYS A 97 9.85 1.04 -3.05
C LYS A 97 9.18 0.20 -1.97
N ARG A 98 9.62 0.30 -0.71
CA ARG A 98 9.02 -0.42 0.43
C ARG A 98 7.57 0.00 0.64
N LEU A 99 7.29 1.30 0.62
CA LEU A 99 5.93 1.84 0.73
C LEU A 99 5.03 1.28 -0.38
N ARG A 100 5.50 1.28 -1.63
CA ARG A 100 4.75 0.72 -2.77
C ARG A 100 4.46 -0.77 -2.59
N GLU A 101 5.39 -1.56 -2.07
CA GLU A 101 5.17 -2.99 -1.82
C GLU A 101 4.14 -3.25 -0.72
N LEU A 102 4.08 -2.39 0.31
CA LEU A 102 3.02 -2.44 1.31
C LEU A 102 1.65 -2.14 0.70
N THR A 103 1.54 -1.08 -0.11
CA THR A 103 0.30 -0.75 -0.83
C THR A 103 -0.16 -1.91 -1.72
N LYS A 104 0.74 -2.47 -2.54
CA LYS A 104 0.44 -3.64 -3.36
C LYS A 104 0.04 -4.87 -2.54
N ALA A 105 0.51 -5.02 -1.31
CA ALA A 105 0.09 -6.11 -0.44
C ALA A 105 -1.38 -5.93 -0.02
N ALA A 106 -1.80 -4.71 0.31
CA ALA A 106 -3.20 -4.39 0.57
C ALA A 106 -4.07 -4.64 -0.67
N ASP A 107 -3.66 -4.15 -1.85
CA ASP A 107 -4.39 -4.37 -3.12
C ASP A 107 -4.58 -5.86 -3.42
N ARG A 108 -3.55 -6.68 -3.17
CA ARG A 108 -3.62 -8.14 -3.34
C ARG A 108 -4.62 -8.80 -2.39
N VAL A 109 -4.76 -8.29 -1.17
CA VAL A 109 -5.76 -8.78 -0.21
C VAL A 109 -7.17 -8.50 -0.73
N VAL A 110 -7.42 -7.28 -1.22
CA VAL A 110 -8.70 -6.90 -1.84
C VAL A 110 -9.00 -7.79 -3.07
N ALA A 111 -8.04 -7.91 -3.98
CA ALA A 111 -8.19 -8.71 -5.20
C ALA A 111 -8.51 -10.18 -4.90
N ARG A 112 -7.87 -10.77 -3.88
CA ARG A 112 -8.15 -12.15 -3.43
C ARG A 112 -9.56 -12.30 -2.87
N ALA A 113 -10.03 -11.34 -2.08
CA ALA A 113 -11.38 -11.37 -1.54
C ALA A 113 -12.43 -11.21 -2.64
N LEU A 114 -12.22 -10.29 -3.58
CA LEU A 114 -13.06 -10.15 -4.78
C LEU A 114 -13.12 -11.45 -5.59
N GLN A 115 -11.97 -12.09 -5.85
CA GLN A 115 -11.91 -13.36 -6.55
C GLN A 115 -12.65 -14.45 -5.79
N ALA A 116 -12.48 -14.55 -4.47
CA ALA A 116 -13.18 -15.53 -3.64
C ALA A 116 -14.71 -15.33 -3.68
N ALA A 117 -15.18 -14.08 -3.75
CA ALA A 117 -16.60 -13.76 -3.83
C ALA A 117 -17.27 -14.17 -5.16
N THR A 118 -16.49 -14.51 -6.19
CA THR A 118 -17.01 -15.03 -7.47
C THR A 118 -17.45 -16.49 -7.37
N VAL A 119 -16.80 -17.27 -6.50
CA VAL A 119 -17.13 -18.68 -6.25
C VAL A 119 -18.22 -18.72 -5.20
N PRO A 120 -19.41 -19.29 -5.48
CA PRO A 120 -20.48 -19.31 -4.51
C PRO A 120 -20.13 -20.15 -3.28
N PHE A 121 -20.70 -19.81 -2.13
CA PHE A 121 -20.62 -20.61 -0.91
C PHE A 121 -21.86 -21.51 -0.82
N GLU A 122 -21.67 -22.80 -1.12
CA GLU A 122 -22.73 -23.80 -1.35
C GLU A 122 -23.84 -23.80 -0.30
N PRO A 123 -23.56 -23.75 1.02
CA PRO A 123 -24.60 -23.81 2.04
C PRO A 123 -25.62 -22.66 2.00
N GLU A 124 -25.25 -21.51 1.43
CA GLU A 124 -26.11 -20.31 1.42
C GLU A 124 -26.68 -20.01 0.01
N ILE A 125 -26.34 -20.80 -1.03
CA ILE A 125 -26.77 -20.55 -2.42
C ILE A 125 -28.29 -20.48 -2.53
N ALA A 126 -29.00 -21.49 -2.00
CA ALA A 126 -30.46 -21.57 -2.13
C ALA A 126 -31.16 -20.31 -1.59
N ARG A 127 -30.65 -19.77 -0.49
CA ARG A 127 -31.15 -18.55 0.15
C ARG A 127 -30.69 -17.29 -0.59
N ALA A 128 -29.46 -17.26 -1.08
CA ALA A 128 -28.94 -16.17 -1.90
C ALA A 128 -29.64 -16.04 -3.28
N SER A 129 -30.31 -17.08 -3.75
CA SER A 129 -31.10 -17.03 -4.99
C SER A 129 -32.32 -16.11 -4.88
N ASP A 130 -32.84 -15.88 -3.67
CA ASP A 130 -33.93 -14.93 -3.43
C ASP A 130 -33.43 -13.48 -3.51
N SER A 131 -34.01 -12.68 -4.40
CA SER A 131 -33.62 -11.28 -4.61
C SER A 131 -33.88 -10.40 -3.38
N SER A 132 -34.93 -10.67 -2.61
CA SER A 132 -35.23 -9.94 -1.37
C SER A 132 -34.17 -10.20 -0.30
N VAL A 133 -33.66 -11.43 -0.24
CA VAL A 133 -32.56 -11.81 0.65
C VAL A 133 -31.25 -11.17 0.21
N ARG A 134 -30.97 -11.07 -1.10
CA ARG A 134 -29.77 -10.36 -1.59
C ARG A 134 -29.80 -8.88 -1.24
N ALA A 135 -30.96 -8.23 -1.38
CA ALA A 135 -31.14 -6.85 -0.98
C ALA A 135 -30.92 -6.67 0.54
N ALA A 136 -31.49 -7.56 1.35
CA ALA A 136 -31.25 -7.57 2.79
C ALA A 136 -29.78 -7.86 3.15
N ALA A 137 -29.09 -8.72 2.40
CA ALA A 137 -27.68 -9.04 2.61
C ALA A 137 -26.79 -7.83 2.34
N ARG A 138 -27.07 -7.07 1.29
CA ARG A 138 -26.41 -5.79 1.03
C ARG A 138 -26.63 -4.80 2.18
N GLU A 139 -27.87 -4.66 2.63
CA GLU A 139 -28.22 -3.79 3.76
C GLU A 139 -27.47 -4.20 5.04
N GLY A 140 -27.41 -5.50 5.33
CA GLY A 140 -26.69 -6.06 6.48
C GLY A 140 -25.18 -5.85 6.41
N VAL A 141 -24.58 -6.06 5.24
CA VAL A 141 -23.16 -5.77 5.02
C VAL A 141 -22.86 -4.29 5.25
N ALA A 142 -23.66 -3.39 4.66
CA ALA A 142 -23.49 -1.96 4.84
C ALA A 142 -23.68 -1.52 6.29
N PHE A 143 -24.64 -2.11 7.00
CA PHE A 143 -24.84 -1.87 8.43
C PHE A 143 -23.60 -2.27 9.24
N MET A 144 -23.10 -3.48 9.04
CA MET A 144 -21.92 -4.00 9.75
C MET A 144 -20.66 -3.18 9.44
N THR A 145 -20.46 -2.78 8.18
CA THR A 145 -19.34 -1.93 7.77
C THR A 145 -19.37 -0.56 8.44
N ARG A 146 -20.55 0.04 8.65
CA ARG A 146 -20.68 1.30 9.42
C ARG A 146 -20.33 1.14 10.89
N LEU A 147 -20.54 -0.03 11.49
CA LEU A 147 -20.14 -0.32 12.87
C LEU A 147 -18.62 -0.56 13.00
N ASP A 148 -17.96 -1.05 11.95
CA ASP A 148 -16.54 -1.40 11.96
C ASP A 148 -15.63 -0.16 11.79
N THR A 149 -15.65 0.73 12.78
CA THR A 149 -14.83 1.96 12.77
C THR A 149 -13.36 1.72 13.02
N ASP A 150 -13.02 0.61 13.68
CA ASP A 150 -11.66 0.24 14.06
C ASP A 150 -11.04 -0.83 13.16
N TRP A 151 -11.79 -1.32 12.17
CA TRP A 151 -11.35 -2.32 11.18
C TRP A 151 -10.79 -3.59 11.82
N SER A 152 -11.47 -4.07 12.88
CA SER A 152 -11.04 -5.20 13.72
C SER A 152 -9.62 -5.08 14.33
N GLN A 153 -9.09 -3.86 14.49
CA GLN A 153 -7.79 -3.66 15.14
C GLN A 153 -7.88 -3.77 16.67
N HIS A 154 -9.06 -3.54 17.23
CA HIS A 154 -9.33 -3.60 18.66
C HIS A 154 -10.34 -4.71 18.99
N ARG A 155 -10.35 -5.14 20.26
CA ARG A 155 -11.34 -6.11 20.76
C ARG A 155 -12.50 -5.36 21.42
N ASN A 156 -13.35 -4.73 20.61
CA ASN A 156 -14.56 -4.00 21.05
C ASN A 156 -15.84 -4.85 21.01
N ARG A 157 -15.81 -6.04 20.39
CA ARG A 157 -16.97 -6.93 20.14
C ARG A 157 -18.03 -6.34 19.20
N GLU A 158 -17.67 -5.30 18.46
CA GLU A 158 -18.55 -4.59 17.53
C GLU A 158 -17.95 -4.60 16.12
N GLY A 159 -18.81 -4.50 15.11
CA GLY A 159 -18.39 -4.55 13.72
C GLY A 159 -17.87 -5.92 13.28
N TRP A 160 -16.97 -5.87 12.30
CA TRP A 160 -16.41 -7.07 11.71
C TRP A 160 -15.40 -7.74 12.63
N GLY A 161 -15.17 -9.04 12.42
CA GLY A 161 -14.07 -9.77 13.03
C GLY A 161 -12.86 -9.79 12.12
N ARG A 162 -11.68 -10.11 12.67
CA ARG A 162 -10.42 -10.18 11.90
C ARG A 162 -10.50 -11.08 10.66
N ALA A 163 -11.28 -12.16 10.71
CA ALA A 163 -11.45 -13.09 9.59
C ALA A 163 -12.49 -12.62 8.54
N THR A 164 -13.37 -11.69 8.90
CA THR A 164 -14.52 -11.27 8.08
C THR A 164 -14.41 -9.83 7.59
N THR A 165 -13.58 -8.97 8.20
CA THR A 165 -13.46 -7.54 7.87
C THR A 165 -13.17 -7.31 6.38
N VAL A 166 -12.16 -7.97 5.82
CA VAL A 166 -11.81 -7.78 4.39
C VAL A 166 -12.96 -8.17 3.48
N MET A 167 -13.60 -9.32 3.71
CA MET A 167 -14.72 -9.78 2.88
C MET A 167 -15.94 -8.87 3.04
N GLY A 168 -16.24 -8.44 4.28
CA GLY A 168 -17.34 -7.54 4.59
C GLY A 168 -17.21 -6.19 3.89
N HIS A 169 -16.05 -5.54 4.03
CA HIS A 169 -15.79 -4.26 3.35
C HIS A 169 -15.76 -4.41 1.82
N VAL A 170 -15.19 -5.49 1.28
CA VAL A 170 -15.25 -5.76 -0.17
C VAL A 170 -16.71 -5.86 -0.63
N LEU A 171 -17.54 -6.62 0.05
CA LEU A 171 -18.95 -6.77 -0.31
C LEU A 171 -19.74 -5.46 -0.18
N ASP A 172 -19.38 -4.57 0.74
CA ASP A 172 -20.00 -3.25 0.89
C ASP A 172 -19.69 -2.31 -0.28
N THR A 173 -18.49 -2.42 -0.85
CA THR A 173 -18.12 -1.63 -2.04
C THR A 173 -18.83 -2.09 -3.31
N LEU A 174 -19.44 -3.28 -3.29
CA LEU A 174 -20.18 -3.80 -4.42
C LEU A 174 -21.62 -3.27 -4.39
N GLY A 175 -22.15 -2.97 -5.58
CA GLY A 175 -23.52 -2.50 -5.74
C GLY A 175 -24.55 -3.59 -5.48
N GLU A 176 -25.22 -4.06 -6.53
CA GLU A 176 -26.10 -5.21 -6.41
C GLU A 176 -25.27 -6.49 -6.29
N LEU A 177 -25.58 -7.30 -5.28
CA LEU A 177 -24.89 -8.56 -5.05
C LEU A 177 -25.43 -9.63 -5.99
N THR A 178 -24.52 -10.36 -6.64
CA THR A 178 -24.83 -11.61 -7.34
C THR A 178 -25.15 -12.73 -6.33
N VAL A 179 -25.66 -13.87 -6.81
CA VAL A 179 -25.94 -15.03 -5.94
C VAL A 179 -24.67 -15.50 -5.22
N SER A 180 -23.53 -15.57 -5.92
CA SER A 180 -22.25 -15.93 -5.32
C SER A 180 -21.85 -14.95 -4.22
N GLN A 181 -21.89 -13.65 -4.50
CA GLN A 181 -21.52 -12.61 -3.53
C GLN A 181 -22.46 -12.60 -2.32
N ALA A 182 -23.77 -12.74 -2.55
CA ALA A 182 -24.77 -12.81 -1.49
C ALA A 182 -24.61 -14.06 -0.62
N SER A 183 -24.20 -15.20 -1.19
CA SER A 183 -23.91 -16.42 -0.39
C SER A 183 -22.73 -16.20 0.57
N HIS A 184 -21.70 -15.45 0.16
CA HIS A 184 -20.62 -15.04 1.06
C HIS A 184 -21.08 -14.01 2.09
N ALA A 185 -21.90 -13.05 1.68
CA ALA A 185 -22.50 -12.06 2.59
C ALA A 185 -23.30 -12.76 3.71
N LEU A 186 -24.16 -13.72 3.36
CA LEU A 186 -24.91 -14.51 4.33
C LEU A 186 -24.00 -15.28 5.29
N ARG A 187 -22.94 -15.92 4.76
CA ARG A 187 -21.95 -16.64 5.59
C ARG A 187 -21.29 -15.73 6.62
N VAL A 188 -20.82 -14.55 6.21
CA VAL A 188 -20.16 -13.62 7.13
C VAL A 188 -21.18 -13.04 8.12
N LEU A 189 -22.34 -12.58 7.65
CA LEU A 189 -23.39 -12.01 8.49
C LEU A 189 -23.92 -13.00 9.53
N ARG A 190 -24.01 -14.29 9.21
CA ARG A 190 -24.44 -15.32 10.16
C ARG A 190 -23.52 -15.39 11.38
N THR A 191 -22.22 -15.19 11.19
CA THR A 191 -21.24 -15.12 12.29
C THR A 191 -21.48 -13.90 13.19
N HIS A 192 -22.02 -12.83 12.63
CA HIS A 192 -22.29 -11.56 13.30
C HIS A 192 -23.78 -11.32 13.61
N ARG A 193 -24.63 -12.36 13.52
CA ARG A 193 -26.10 -12.24 13.60
C ARG A 193 -26.59 -11.44 14.81
N ARG A 194 -25.91 -11.57 15.96
CA ARG A 194 -26.29 -10.89 17.21
C ARG A 194 -26.08 -9.38 17.19
N GLN A 195 -25.30 -8.87 16.26
CA GLN A 195 -25.06 -7.43 16.09
C GLN A 195 -26.07 -6.78 15.14
N LEU A 196 -26.81 -7.59 14.36
CA LEU A 196 -27.78 -7.08 13.39
C LEU A 196 -29.09 -6.65 14.07
N PRO A 197 -29.79 -5.64 13.54
CA PRO A 197 -31.18 -5.36 13.90
C PRO A 197 -32.04 -6.62 13.74
N ALA A 198 -32.97 -6.83 14.66
CA ALA A 198 -33.75 -8.08 14.72
C ALA A 198 -34.60 -8.31 13.47
N ASP A 199 -35.18 -7.24 12.91
CA ASP A 199 -35.95 -7.24 11.66
C ASP A 199 -35.07 -7.63 10.46
N LEU A 200 -33.85 -7.08 10.39
CA LEU A 200 -32.89 -7.40 9.35
C LEU A 200 -32.39 -8.84 9.46
N ALA A 201 -32.10 -9.30 10.67
CA ALA A 201 -31.72 -10.69 10.93
C ALA A 201 -32.83 -11.67 10.52
N ALA A 202 -34.10 -11.33 10.77
CA ALA A 202 -35.24 -12.14 10.36
C ALA A 202 -35.36 -12.24 8.83
N ARG A 203 -35.31 -11.10 8.14
CA ARG A 203 -35.31 -11.03 6.66
C ARG A 203 -34.17 -11.86 6.05
N LEU A 204 -33.00 -11.87 6.69
CA LEU A 204 -31.85 -12.64 6.23
C LEU A 204 -31.99 -14.13 6.47
N PHE A 205 -32.36 -14.56 7.69
CA PHE A 205 -32.15 -15.94 8.13
C PHE A 205 -33.41 -16.72 8.43
N ASP A 206 -34.49 -16.04 8.84
CA ASP A 206 -35.70 -16.70 9.34
C ASP A 206 -36.80 -16.77 8.25
N GLY A 207 -36.57 -16.10 7.12
CA GLY A 207 -37.55 -15.96 6.03
C GLY A 207 -38.39 -14.70 6.23
N ALA A 208 -39.00 -14.20 5.15
CA ALA A 208 -39.96 -13.11 5.30
C ALA A 208 -41.05 -13.55 6.30
N PRO A 209 -41.47 -12.71 7.27
CA PRO A 209 -42.73 -12.97 7.93
C PRO A 209 -43.77 -13.06 6.81
N GLU A 210 -44.42 -14.22 6.66
CA GLU A 210 -45.62 -14.30 5.85
C GLU A 210 -46.50 -13.15 6.35
N ALA A 211 -46.71 -12.15 5.49
CA ALA A 211 -47.67 -11.11 5.76
C ALA A 211 -48.97 -11.85 6.08
N SER A 212 -49.35 -11.84 7.36
CA SER A 212 -50.59 -12.47 7.79
C SER A 212 -51.70 -11.91 6.90
N ARG A 213 -52.43 -12.84 6.30
CA ARG A 213 -53.57 -12.67 5.40
C ARG A 213 -54.50 -11.52 5.79
#